data_AF-W2P863-F1
#
_entry.id   AF-W2P863-F1
#
_cell.length_a   1.000
_cell.length_b   1.000
_cell.length_c   1.000
_cell.angle_alpha   90.00
_cell.angle_beta   90.00
_cell.angle_gamma   90.00
#
_symmetry.space_group_name_H-M   'P 1'
#
loop_
_entity.id
_entity.type
_entity.pdbx_description
1 polymer ?
#
loop_
_entity_poly.entity_id
_entity_poly.type
_entity_poly.pdbx_seq_one_letter_code
_entity_poly.pdbx_strand_id
1 'polypeptide(L)'
;SAIFAGAHPKNALTLVSSFCDVQKLGSNGAYTTVLTDAHWDLRYRWERYLIAESKNTCEWNIRKGGRTSVAGTYRFVHRGYSKNLLGRLTAYEGTSNTFTVTA
;
A
#
# COMPACT_ATOMS: atom_id res chain seq x y z
N SER A 1 -10.60 0.23 -1.20
CA SER A 1 -9.38 -0.58 -1.04
C SER A 1 -8.76 -0.82 -2.41
N ALA A 2 -7.53 -1.33 -2.46
CA ALA A 2 -6.88 -1.82 -3.67
C ALA A 2 -6.18 -3.15 -3.37
N ILE A 3 -6.12 -4.05 -4.36
CA ILE A 3 -5.48 -5.37 -4.24
C ILE A 3 -4.32 -5.44 -5.22
N PHE A 4 -3.17 -5.89 -4.74
CA PHE A 4 -1.94 -6.05 -5.51
C PHE A 4 -1.50 -7.52 -5.53
N ALA A 5 -0.97 -7.97 -6.66
CA ALA A 5 -0.10 -9.13 -6.67
C ALA A 5 1.21 -8.77 -5.97
N GLY A 6 1.68 -9.64 -5.07
CA GLY A 6 2.90 -9.38 -4.30
C GLY A 6 3.46 -10.66 -3.68
N ALA A 7 4.27 -10.50 -2.64
CA ALA A 7 4.98 -11.59 -1.97
C ALA A 7 4.59 -11.72 -0.50
N HIS A 8 5.14 -12.74 0.17
CA HIS A 8 4.91 -12.97 1.59
C HIS A 8 5.57 -11.88 2.44
N PRO A 9 4.87 -11.25 3.40
CA PRO A 9 5.41 -10.13 4.22
C PRO A 9 6.58 -10.52 5.14
N LYS A 10 6.87 -11.81 5.32
CA LYS A 10 8.04 -12.27 6.09
C LYS A 10 9.36 -12.10 5.31
N ASN A 11 9.29 -11.93 3.99
CA ASN A 11 10.46 -11.70 3.18
C ASN A 11 11.04 -10.32 3.48
N ALA A 12 12.25 -10.29 4.06
CA ALA A 12 12.95 -9.05 4.44
C ALA A 12 12.08 -8.06 5.23
N LEU A 13 11.28 -8.56 6.18
CA LEU A 13 10.34 -7.74 6.97
C LEU A 13 11.01 -6.50 7.58
N THR A 14 12.24 -6.62 8.08
CA THR A 14 12.99 -5.52 8.70
C THR A 14 13.47 -4.45 7.71
N LEU A 15 13.41 -4.71 6.40
CA LEU A 15 13.77 -3.77 5.34
C LEU A 15 12.55 -3.08 4.72
N VAL A 16 11.33 -3.46 5.12
CA VAL A 16 10.09 -2.85 4.62
C VAL A 16 9.68 -1.74 5.58
N SER A 17 9.67 -0.50 5.09
CA SER A 17 9.27 0.67 5.87
C SER A 17 7.77 0.75 6.12
N SER A 18 6.97 0.29 5.15
CA SER A 18 5.51 0.18 5.19
C SER A 18 5.08 -0.69 4.01
N PHE A 19 4.19 -1.65 4.24
CA PHE A 19 3.61 -2.51 3.21
C PHE A 19 2.51 -1.81 2.40
N CYS A 20 1.93 -0.74 2.95
CA CYS A 20 0.84 -0.02 2.32
C CYS A 20 0.87 1.46 2.68
N ASP A 21 0.88 2.33 1.67
CA ASP A 21 0.77 3.77 1.86
C ASP A 21 -0.45 4.32 1.13
N VAL A 22 -0.99 5.43 1.65
CA VAL A 22 -1.83 6.35 0.88
C VAL A 22 -1.00 7.58 0.55
N GLN A 23 -0.92 7.90 -0.73
CA GLN A 23 -0.29 9.12 -1.22
C GLN A 23 -1.33 10.09 -1.76
N LYS A 24 -1.15 11.39 -1.49
CA LYS A 24 -1.98 12.48 -2.00
C LYS A 24 -1.24 13.25 -3.08
N LEU A 25 -1.94 13.60 -4.16
CA LEU A 25 -1.43 14.51 -5.19
C LEU A 25 -1.44 15.96 -4.67
N GLY A 26 -0.29 16.60 -4.67
CA GLY A 26 -0.10 18.01 -4.35
C GLY A 26 -0.38 18.94 -5.53
N SER A 27 -0.52 20.24 -5.25
CA SER A 27 -0.71 21.28 -6.28
C SER A 27 0.47 21.41 -7.24
N ASN A 28 1.67 20.99 -6.83
CA ASN A 28 2.87 20.91 -7.66
C ASN A 28 2.93 19.66 -8.55
N GLY A 29 1.88 18.83 -8.55
CA GLY A 29 1.84 17.58 -9.31
C GLY A 29 2.60 16.41 -8.68
N ALA A 30 3.21 16.59 -7.51
CA ALA A 30 3.95 15.54 -6.81
C ALA A 30 3.06 14.76 -5.84
N TYR A 31 3.33 13.47 -5.67
CA TYR A 31 2.67 12.64 -4.66
C TYR A 31 3.43 12.67 -3.34
N THR A 32 2.72 12.84 -2.22
CA THR A 32 3.29 12.75 -0.87
C THR A 32 2.54 11.72 -0.04
N THR A 33 3.25 10.86 0.70
CA THR A 33 2.64 9.89 1.62
C THR A 33 1.95 10.61 2.77
N VAL A 34 0.66 10.36 2.95
CA VAL A 34 -0.17 10.93 4.02
C VAL A 34 -0.59 9.90 5.07
N LEU A 35 -0.56 8.61 4.72
CA LEU A 35 -0.79 7.49 5.62
C LEU A 35 0.12 6.32 5.26
N THR A 36 0.52 5.57 6.27
CA THR A 36 1.25 4.30 6.20
C THR A 36 0.51 3.24 7.01
N ASP A 37 0.88 1.97 6.89
CA ASP A 37 0.30 0.85 7.66
C ASP A 37 0.52 0.93 9.18
N ALA A 38 1.29 1.91 9.65
CA ALA A 38 1.39 2.29 11.07
C ALA A 38 0.21 3.16 11.56
N HIS A 39 -0.58 3.73 10.64
CA HIS A 39 -1.71 4.59 10.99
C HIS A 39 -2.99 3.77 11.19
N TRP A 40 -3.79 4.18 12.18
CA TRP A 40 -5.02 3.47 12.57
C TRP A 40 -6.02 3.25 11.44
N ASP A 41 -6.10 4.20 10.51
CA ASP A 41 -7.08 4.20 9.42
C ASP A 41 -6.60 3.45 8.17
N LEU A 42 -5.35 2.99 8.12
CA LEU A 42 -4.83 2.22 6.99
C LEU A 42 -4.50 0.79 7.42
N ARG A 43 -5.11 -0.17 6.73
CA ARG A 43 -4.92 -1.59 7.00
C ARG A 43 -4.23 -2.26 5.82
N TYR A 44 -3.20 -3.02 6.12
CA TYR A 44 -2.60 -3.98 5.20
C TYR A 44 -3.07 -5.39 5.56
N ARG A 45 -3.51 -6.15 4.56
CA ARG A 45 -3.86 -7.56 4.70
C ARG A 45 -3.17 -8.39 3.63
N TRP A 46 -2.56 -9.48 4.05
CA TRP A 46 -1.98 -10.48 3.16
C TRP A 46 -2.82 -11.74 3.17
N GLU A 47 -3.07 -12.30 1.99
CA GLU A 47 -3.65 -13.64 1.85
C GLU A 47 -2.88 -14.46 0.80
N ARG A 48 -2.69 -15.75 1.11
CA ARG A 48 -2.21 -16.72 0.13
C ARG A 48 -3.21 -16.81 -1.02
N TYR A 49 -2.70 -16.80 -2.24
CA TYR A 49 -3.48 -17.08 -3.43
C TYR A 49 -2.80 -18.22 -4.19
N LEU A 50 -3.56 -19.25 -4.57
CA LEU A 50 -3.03 -20.45 -5.21
C LEU A 50 -1.84 -21.06 -4.43
N ILE A 51 -0.76 -21.45 -5.11
CA ILE A 51 0.35 -22.22 -4.53
C ILE A 51 1.43 -21.29 -3.96
N ALA A 52 1.85 -20.29 -4.73
CA ALA A 52 3.00 -19.44 -4.40
C ALA A 52 2.69 -17.94 -4.48
N GLU A 53 1.55 -17.58 -5.06
CA GLU A 53 1.08 -16.22 -5.26
C GLU A 53 0.46 -15.66 -3.98
N SER A 54 0.22 -14.35 -3.96
CA SER A 54 -0.50 -13.72 -2.87
C SER A 54 -1.23 -12.48 -3.31
N LYS A 55 -2.32 -12.19 -2.60
CA LYS A 55 -3.03 -10.93 -2.71
C LYS A 55 -2.69 -10.06 -1.50
N ASN A 56 -2.36 -8.81 -1.80
CA ASN A 56 -1.93 -7.81 -0.86
C ASN A 56 -2.94 -6.67 -0.89
N THR A 57 -3.78 -6.59 0.13
CA THR A 57 -4.90 -5.66 0.18
C THR A 57 -4.54 -4.45 1.03
N CYS A 58 -4.63 -3.28 0.41
CA CYS A 58 -4.54 -1.97 1.02
C CYS A 58 -5.95 -1.42 1.26
N GLU A 59 -6.31 -1.14 2.51
CA GLU A 59 -7.64 -0.67 2.88
C GLU A 59 -7.56 0.59 3.74
N TRP A 60 -8.03 1.71 3.18
CA TRP A 60 -8.16 2.98 3.91
C TRP A 60 -9.59 3.16 4.40
N ASN A 61 -9.75 3.32 5.71
CA ASN A 61 -10.99 3.71 6.36
C ASN A 61 -11.11 5.24 6.40
N ILE A 62 -11.86 5.82 5.46
CA ILE A 62 -12.04 7.26 5.33
C ILE A 62 -13.08 7.74 6.36
N ARG A 63 -12.67 8.58 7.32
CA ARG A 63 -13.55 9.13 8.36
C ARG A 63 -13.90 10.58 8.07
N LYS A 64 -15.18 10.94 8.20
CA LYS A 64 -15.61 12.34 8.12
C LYS A 64 -14.92 13.17 9.21
N GLY A 65 -14.37 14.32 8.84
CA GLY A 65 -13.65 15.21 9.76
C GLY A 65 -12.24 14.72 10.14
N GLY A 66 -11.74 13.63 9.55
CA GLY A 66 -10.37 13.18 9.76
C GLY A 66 -9.35 14.14 9.13
N ARG A 67 -8.23 14.37 9.83
CA ARG A 67 -7.15 15.28 9.37
C ARG A 67 -6.56 14.89 8.01
N THR A 68 -6.53 13.59 7.71
CA THR A 68 -6.01 13.00 6.46
C THR A 68 -7.11 12.69 5.44
N SER A 69 -8.35 12.53 5.88
CA SER A 69 -9.54 12.26 5.03
C SER A 69 -10.13 13.55 4.46
N VAL A 70 -9.29 14.37 3.85
CA VAL A 70 -9.68 15.64 3.23
C VAL A 70 -9.89 15.46 1.72
N ALA A 71 -10.64 16.37 1.11
CA ALA A 71 -10.86 16.34 -0.33
C ALA A 71 -9.53 16.36 -1.12
N GLY A 72 -9.47 15.58 -2.20
CA GLY A 72 -8.31 15.52 -3.08
C GLY A 72 -8.18 14.20 -3.84
N THR A 73 -7.09 14.10 -4.62
CA THR A 73 -6.75 12.91 -5.40
C THR A 73 -5.67 12.11 -4.70
N TYR A 74 -5.89 10.81 -4.58
CA TYR A 74 -5.06 9.87 -3.84
C TYR A 74 -4.73 8.64 -4.68
N ARG A 75 -3.73 7.87 -4.22
CA ARG A 75 -3.40 6.54 -4.72
C ARG A 75 -2.84 5.67 -3.59
N PHE A 76 -2.97 4.36 -3.73
CA PHE A 76 -2.29 3.40 -2.87
C PHE A 76 -0.92 3.05 -3.44
N VAL A 77 0.05 2.83 -2.56
CA VAL A 77 1.35 2.24 -2.91
C VAL A 77 1.58 1.01 -2.04
N HIS A 78 1.84 -0.12 -2.67
CA HIS A 78 2.20 -1.38 -2.02
C HIS A 78 3.64 -1.75 -2.37
N ARG A 79 4.41 -2.25 -1.40
CA ARG A 79 5.80 -2.67 -1.61
C ARG A 79 6.15 -3.88 -0.76
N GLY A 80 7.23 -4.55 -1.17
CA GLY A 80 7.75 -5.71 -0.45
C GLY A 80 8.95 -6.33 -1.16
N TYR A 81 9.30 -7.54 -0.74
CA TYR A 81 10.38 -8.33 -1.33
C TYR A 81 9.85 -9.67 -1.82
N SER A 82 9.98 -9.93 -3.12
CA SER A 82 9.70 -11.24 -3.69
C SER A 82 10.89 -12.17 -3.47
N LYS A 83 10.61 -13.47 -3.36
CA LYS A 83 11.64 -14.50 -3.16
C LYS A 83 11.53 -15.51 -4.29
N ASN A 84 12.60 -15.71 -5.05
CA ASN A 84 12.63 -16.73 -6.10
C ASN A 84 12.94 -18.14 -5.51
N LEU A 85 12.89 -19.18 -6.35
CA LEU A 85 13.14 -20.57 -5.91
C LEU A 85 14.53 -20.80 -5.30
N LEU A 86 15.53 -20.01 -5.69
CA LEU A 86 16.89 -20.05 -5.14
C LEU A 86 17.04 -19.23 -3.84
N GLY A 87 15.96 -18.60 -3.38
CA GLY A 87 15.93 -17.81 -2.17
C GLY A 87 16.42 -16.36 -2.29
N ARG A 88 16.74 -15.90 -3.51
CA ARG A 88 17.12 -14.50 -3.77
C ARG A 88 15.92 -13.59 -3.54
N LEU A 89 16.14 -12.51 -2.80
CA LEU A 89 15.16 -11.48 -2.51
C LEU A 89 15.28 -10.32 -3.51
N THR A 90 14.15 -9.88 -4.06
CA THR A 90 14.08 -8.73 -4.98
C THR A 90 13.01 -7.75 -4.50
N ALA A 91 13.40 -6.51 -4.26
CA ALA A 91 12.47 -5.44 -3.91
C ALA A 91 11.51 -5.15 -5.06
N TYR A 92 10.26 -4.83 -4.74
CA TYR A 92 9.26 -4.37 -5.69
C TYR A 92 8.37 -3.28 -5.08
N GLU A 93 7.79 -2.46 -5.95
CA GLU A 93 6.75 -1.50 -5.61
C GLU A 93 5.66 -1.50 -6.69
N GLY A 94 4.41 -1.37 -6.27
CA GLY A 94 3.23 -1.27 -7.12
C GLY A 94 2.37 -0.09 -6.69
N THR A 95 1.83 0.63 -7.67
CA THR A 95 0.97 1.80 -7.45
C THR A 95 -0.41 1.55 -8.05
N SER A 96 -1.48 1.88 -7.32
CA SER A 96 -2.84 1.77 -7.84
C SER A 96 -3.15 2.87 -8.85
N ASN A 97 -4.26 2.73 -9.58
CA ASN A 97 -4.92 3.88 -10.19
C ASN A 97 -5.25 4.94 -9.13
N THR A 98 -5.40 6.19 -9.57
CA THR A 98 -5.81 7.29 -8.70
C THR A 98 -7.30 7.21 -8.37
N PHE A 99 -7.68 7.79 -7.23
CA PHE A 99 -9.06 7.94 -6.79
C PHE A 99 -9.27 9.27 -6.07
N THR A 100 -10.48 9.81 -6.13
CA THR A 100 -10.83 11.09 -5.50
C THR A 100 -11.58 10.85 -4.21
N VAL A 101 -11.20 11.58 -3.15
CA VAL A 101 -12.01 11.73 -1.94
C VAL A 101 -12.74 13.06 -2.03
N THR A 102 -14.05 13.03 -1.84
CA THR A 102 -14.91 14.22 -1.80
C THR A 102 -15.23 14.60 -0.36
N ALA A 103 -15.70 15.84 -0.16
CA ALA A 103 -16.16 16.34 1.13
C ALA A 103 -17.46 15.66 1.59
#